data_AF-A0A8J6C9X3-F1
#
_entry.id   AF-A0A8J6C9X3-F1
#
_cell.length_a   1.000
_cell.length_b   1.000
_cell.length_c   1.000
_cell.angle_alpha   90.00
_cell.angle_beta   90.00
_cell.angle_gamma   90.00
#
_symmetry.space_group_name_H-M   'P 1'
#
loop_
_entity.id
_entity.type
_entity.pdbx_description
1 polymer ?
#
loop_
_entity_poly.entity_id
_entity_poly.type
_entity_poly.pdbx_seq_one_letter_code
_entity_poly.pdbx_strand_id
1 'polypeptide(L)'
;MNGELRATFVDADEARMLRAMRRYTGDDAARAAGNRFSQANGQRIAALAERNASRPAPQPAPPAPPARRGLEPKASSRAIPVPKVGRVGASRHYAPIDFVQPRRRQPERPDYSAYEPPQLAPYAPPAETREAKKERLQDRLAYGDAPAAHAFAPRVPPAGTQARVKPSEVQQVAALTTSISTEIDERREFLAEMGALGKAAQYEAQIRAEIAVRQQELKRLQALMRAADGGGAVGAADGRDVASPEPEVDDGSQPQAA
;
A
#
# COMPACT_ATOMS: atom_id res chain seq x y z
N MET A 1 -55.34 23.06 0.35
CA MET A 1 -54.12 23.69 0.87
C MET A 1 -53.11 22.58 1.13
N ASN A 2 -52.41 22.15 0.09
CA ASN A 2 -51.49 21.02 0.16
C ASN A 2 -50.07 21.56 0.39
N GLY A 3 -49.47 21.09 1.48
CA GLY A 3 -48.13 21.47 1.90
C GLY A 3 -47.06 20.77 1.08
N GLU A 4 -46.28 21.58 0.37
CA GLU A 4 -44.97 21.21 -0.17
C GLU A 4 -43.92 22.14 0.44
N LEU A 5 -43.40 21.79 1.60
CA LEU A 5 -42.21 22.42 2.17
C LEU A 5 -41.37 21.39 2.93
N ARG A 6 -40.79 20.44 2.21
CA ARG A 6 -39.65 19.66 2.71
C ARG A 6 -38.73 19.29 1.56
N ALA A 7 -37.73 20.12 1.28
CA ALA A 7 -36.39 19.64 0.96
C ALA A 7 -35.41 20.80 0.70
N THR A 8 -34.14 20.48 0.97
CA THR A 8 -32.91 21.04 0.39
C THR A 8 -32.24 22.27 1.02
N PHE A 9 -32.16 22.34 2.34
CA PHE A 9 -30.99 22.95 2.98
C PHE A 9 -30.52 22.04 4.10
N VAL A 10 -29.79 20.99 3.74
CA VAL A 10 -28.88 20.34 4.70
C VAL A 10 -27.69 21.29 4.76
N ASP A 11 -27.48 21.94 5.90
CA ASP A 11 -26.38 22.86 6.11
C ASP A 11 -25.05 22.17 5.75
N ALA A 12 -24.12 22.93 5.16
CA ALA A 12 -22.83 22.40 4.72
C ALA A 12 -22.09 21.65 5.85
N ASP A 13 -22.34 22.06 7.09
CA ASP A 13 -21.80 21.43 8.30
C ASP A 13 -22.44 20.08 8.62
N GLU A 14 -23.76 19.90 8.45
CA GLU A 14 -24.40 18.59 8.56
C GLU A 14 -23.90 17.62 7.49
N ALA A 15 -23.71 18.10 6.25
CA ALA A 15 -23.15 17.29 5.18
C ALA A 15 -21.68 16.91 5.43
N ARG A 16 -20.92 17.76 6.15
CA ARG A 16 -19.54 17.48 6.57
C ARG A 16 -19.51 16.49 7.73
N MET A 17 -20.41 16.63 8.71
CA MET A 17 -20.58 15.72 9.84
C MET A 17 -21.01 14.33 9.38
N LEU A 18 -21.99 14.22 8.48
CA LEU A 18 -22.42 12.93 7.91
C LEU A 18 -21.31 12.25 7.11
N ARG A 19 -20.47 13.01 6.40
CA ARG A 19 -19.26 12.46 5.74
C ARG A 19 -18.22 11.98 6.76
N ALA A 20 -18.03 12.70 7.85
CA ALA A 20 -17.11 12.29 8.92
C ALA A 20 -17.61 11.00 9.63
N MET A 21 -18.90 10.91 9.92
CA MET A 21 -19.54 9.73 10.51
C MET A 21 -19.39 8.50 9.59
N ARG A 22 -19.61 8.64 8.27
CA ARG A 22 -19.41 7.54 7.32
C ARG A 22 -17.95 7.07 7.24
N ARG A 23 -16.98 7.97 7.42
CA ARG A 23 -15.56 7.58 7.52
C ARG A 23 -15.25 6.80 8.78
N TYR A 24 -15.91 7.14 9.88
CA TYR A 24 -15.77 6.47 11.17
C TYR A 24 -16.41 5.07 11.15
N THR A 25 -17.62 4.93 10.59
CA THR A 25 -18.30 3.63 10.48
C THR A 25 -17.68 2.71 9.41
N GLY A 26 -16.87 3.26 8.51
CA GLY A 26 -16.21 2.49 7.45
C GLY A 26 -16.99 2.44 6.13
N ASP A 27 -18.20 3.00 6.08
CA ASP A 27 -19.07 3.09 4.90
C ASP A 27 -18.72 4.28 3.98
N ASP A 28 -17.43 4.63 3.89
CA ASP A 28 -16.99 5.60 2.89
C ASP A 28 -16.95 4.92 1.53
N ALA A 29 -17.77 5.40 0.59
CA ALA A 29 -17.79 4.91 -0.78
C ALA A 29 -16.39 4.92 -1.43
N ALA A 30 -15.51 5.85 -1.02
CA ALA A 30 -14.12 5.89 -1.46
C ALA A 30 -13.30 4.70 -0.95
N ARG A 31 -13.48 4.27 0.31
CA ARG A 31 -12.84 3.06 0.85
C ARG A 31 -13.41 1.80 0.19
N ALA A 32 -14.73 1.74 -0.02
CA ALA A 32 -15.35 0.63 -0.73
C ALA A 32 -14.79 0.48 -2.16
N ALA A 33 -14.58 1.58 -2.89
CA ALA A 33 -13.95 1.56 -4.20
C ALA A 33 -12.48 1.10 -4.15
N GLY A 34 -11.70 1.56 -3.16
CA GLY A 34 -10.32 1.11 -2.95
C GLY A 34 -10.23 -0.39 -2.61
N ASN A 35 -11.12 -0.88 -1.75
CA ASN A 35 -11.19 -2.29 -1.38
C ASN A 35 -11.55 -3.18 -2.58
N ARG A 36 -12.51 -2.75 -3.41
CA ARG A 36 -12.84 -3.45 -4.67
C ARG A 36 -11.66 -3.51 -5.63
N PHE A 37 -10.91 -2.41 -5.77
CA PHE A 37 -9.72 -2.41 -6.61
C PHE A 37 -8.63 -3.34 -6.08
N SER A 38 -8.39 -3.34 -4.77
CA SER A 38 -7.42 -4.25 -4.12
C SER A 38 -7.80 -5.72 -4.30
N GLN A 39 -9.08 -6.05 -4.08
CA GLN A 39 -9.60 -7.41 -4.29
C GLN A 39 -9.47 -7.84 -5.76
N ALA A 40 -9.85 -6.98 -6.71
CA ALA A 40 -9.73 -7.27 -8.13
C ALA A 40 -8.26 -7.45 -8.56
N ASN A 41 -7.34 -6.69 -7.99
CA ASN A 41 -5.91 -6.85 -8.25
C ASN A 41 -5.37 -8.16 -7.64
N GLY A 42 -5.76 -8.49 -6.41
CA GLY A 42 -5.43 -9.77 -5.76
C GLY A 42 -5.91 -10.97 -6.57
N GLN A 43 -7.14 -10.92 -7.08
CA GLN A 43 -7.69 -11.96 -7.97
C GLN A 43 -6.89 -12.08 -9.28
N ARG A 44 -6.48 -10.96 -9.89
CA ARG A 44 -5.62 -10.98 -11.10
C ARG A 44 -4.26 -11.63 -10.82
N ILE A 45 -3.66 -11.32 -9.67
CA ILE A 45 -2.37 -11.90 -9.27
C ILE A 45 -2.52 -13.40 -9.03
N ALA A 46 -3.57 -13.83 -8.32
CA ALA A 46 -3.86 -15.24 -8.07
C ALA A 46 -4.07 -16.01 -9.38
N ALA A 47 -4.89 -15.49 -10.30
CA ALA A 47 -5.11 -16.11 -11.61
C ALA A 47 -3.82 -16.21 -12.44
N LEU A 48 -2.92 -15.23 -12.33
CA LEU A 48 -1.64 -15.24 -13.02
C LEU A 48 -0.68 -16.28 -12.40
N ALA A 49 -0.72 -16.45 -11.09
CA ALA A 49 0.02 -17.50 -10.38
C ALA A 49 -0.48 -18.90 -10.77
N GLU A 50 -1.80 -19.13 -10.80
CA GLU A 50 -2.40 -20.40 -11.26
C GLU A 50 -2.06 -20.71 -12.71
N ARG A 51 -2.08 -19.70 -13.58
CA ARG A 51 -1.67 -19.83 -14.99
C ARG A 51 -0.19 -20.20 -15.13
N ASN A 52 0.66 -19.66 -14.26
CA ASN A 52 2.08 -20.01 -14.25
C ASN A 52 2.32 -21.41 -13.66
N ALA A 53 1.54 -21.83 -12.65
CA ALA A 53 1.64 -23.16 -12.04
C ALA A 53 1.17 -24.27 -13.00
N SER A 54 0.14 -23.99 -13.80
CA SER A 54 -0.37 -24.92 -14.84
C SER A 54 0.44 -24.91 -16.13
N ARG A 55 1.41 -23.99 -16.26
CA ARG A 55 2.29 -23.96 -17.43
C ARG A 55 3.20 -25.20 -17.38
N PRO A 56 3.12 -26.12 -18.34
CA PRO A 56 4.01 -27.28 -18.36
C PRO A 56 5.45 -26.78 -18.33
N ALA A 57 6.28 -27.42 -17.48
CA ALA A 57 7.69 -27.11 -17.39
C ALA A 57 8.27 -27.07 -18.82
N PRO A 58 9.04 -26.03 -19.19
CA PRO A 58 9.62 -25.95 -20.52
C PRO A 58 10.38 -27.24 -20.75
N GLN A 59 9.96 -28.00 -21.77
CA GLN A 59 10.67 -29.21 -22.13
C GLN A 59 12.14 -28.83 -22.30
N PRO A 60 13.08 -29.60 -21.72
CA PRO A 60 14.48 -29.31 -21.84
C PRO A 60 14.77 -29.15 -23.32
N ALA A 61 15.24 -27.96 -23.70
CA ALA A 61 15.50 -27.65 -25.09
C ALA A 61 16.43 -28.76 -25.64
N PRO A 62 16.15 -29.31 -26.83
CA PRO A 62 17.04 -30.29 -27.42
C PRO A 62 18.46 -29.71 -27.42
N PRO A 63 19.49 -30.53 -27.13
CA PRO A 63 20.86 -30.06 -27.03
C PRO A 63 21.18 -29.26 -28.29
N ALA A 64 21.56 -28.00 -28.09
CA ALA A 64 21.87 -27.11 -29.19
C ALA A 64 22.87 -27.80 -30.11
N PRO A 65 22.63 -27.83 -31.44
CA PRO A 65 23.59 -28.42 -32.35
C PRO A 65 24.95 -27.74 -32.14
N PRO A 66 26.07 -28.50 -32.21
CA PRO A 66 27.39 -27.95 -31.96
C PRO A 66 27.59 -26.73 -32.85
N ALA A 67 27.94 -25.60 -32.23
CA ALA A 67 28.14 -24.34 -32.91
C ALA A 67 29.10 -24.55 -34.08
N ARG A 68 28.59 -24.42 -35.31
CA ARG A 68 29.43 -24.40 -36.50
C ARG A 68 30.31 -23.16 -36.37
N ARG A 69 31.58 -23.38 -36.01
CA ARG A 69 32.66 -22.39 -36.11
C ARG A 69 32.71 -21.90 -37.56
N GLY A 70 32.09 -20.76 -37.82
CA GLY A 70 32.01 -20.19 -39.16
C GLY A 70 31.48 -18.77 -39.10
N LEU A 71 32.44 -17.83 -39.05
CA LEU A 71 32.32 -16.44 -39.49
C LEU A 71 31.22 -15.60 -38.80
N GLU A 72 31.57 -15.08 -37.63
CA GLU A 72 30.94 -13.92 -37.00
C GLU A 72 31.05 -12.67 -37.92
N PRO A 73 29.95 -12.05 -38.36
CA PRO A 73 30.00 -10.67 -38.82
C PRO A 73 30.21 -9.75 -37.61
N LYS A 74 31.33 -9.03 -37.63
CA LYS A 74 31.68 -7.99 -36.66
C LYS A 74 30.59 -6.92 -36.58
N ALA A 75 29.99 -6.82 -35.39
CA ALA A 75 29.50 -5.63 -34.70
C ALA A 75 28.69 -4.55 -35.47
N SER A 76 27.47 -4.30 -34.99
CA SER A 76 27.16 -2.93 -34.55
C SER A 76 26.65 -2.95 -33.11
N SER A 77 27.48 -2.44 -32.22
CA SER A 77 27.31 -2.38 -30.76
C SER A 77 26.44 -1.19 -30.33
N ARG A 78 25.31 -0.93 -31.01
CA ARG A 78 24.49 0.26 -30.74
C ARG A 78 22.99 0.03 -30.74
N ALA A 79 22.54 -1.13 -30.27
CA ALA A 79 21.14 -1.33 -29.91
C ALA A 79 21.07 -1.97 -28.52
N ILE A 80 20.88 -1.14 -27.50
CA ILE A 80 20.42 -1.61 -26.19
C ILE A 80 19.07 -2.29 -26.43
N PRO A 81 18.90 -3.59 -26.10
CA PRO A 81 17.64 -4.28 -26.31
C PRO A 81 16.59 -3.68 -25.36
N VAL A 82 15.77 -2.77 -25.88
CA VAL A 82 14.64 -2.21 -25.14
C VAL A 82 13.47 -3.19 -25.24
N PRO A 83 12.78 -3.52 -24.13
CA PRO A 83 11.56 -4.31 -24.17
C PRO A 83 10.55 -3.66 -25.10
N LYS A 84 10.12 -4.37 -26.16
CA LYS A 84 9.07 -3.91 -27.05
C LYS A 84 7.72 -3.99 -26.33
N VAL A 85 7.39 -2.96 -25.56
CA VAL A 85 6.05 -2.78 -24.99
C VAL A 85 5.16 -2.20 -26.08
N GLY A 86 4.11 -2.93 -26.53
CA GLY A 86 3.08 -2.35 -27.40
C GLY A 86 2.71 -3.07 -28.70
N ARG A 87 2.97 -4.38 -28.86
CA ARG A 87 2.31 -5.16 -29.91
C ARG A 87 1.51 -6.32 -29.33
N VAL A 88 0.54 -5.98 -28.49
CA VAL A 88 -0.61 -6.86 -28.26
C VAL A 88 -1.63 -6.50 -29.33
N GLY A 89 -1.75 -7.37 -30.33
CA GLY A 89 -2.83 -7.31 -31.31
C GLY A 89 -4.16 -7.51 -30.60
N ALA A 90 -4.75 -6.42 -30.15
CA ALA A 90 -6.15 -6.39 -29.76
C ALA A 90 -6.93 -5.90 -30.99
N SER A 91 -7.53 -6.85 -31.71
CA SER A 91 -8.70 -6.57 -32.55
C SER A 91 -9.75 -5.92 -31.66
N ARG A 92 -9.78 -4.60 -31.61
CA ARG A 92 -10.86 -3.86 -30.98
C ARG A 92 -12.00 -3.85 -31.98
N HIS A 93 -12.92 -4.79 -31.85
CA HIS A 93 -14.27 -4.60 -32.35
C HIS A 93 -14.86 -3.41 -31.58
N TYR A 94 -14.82 -2.23 -32.20
CA TYR A 94 -15.58 -1.09 -31.73
C TYR A 94 -17.06 -1.42 -31.97
N ALA A 95 -17.86 -1.50 -30.90
CA ALA A 95 -19.30 -1.50 -31.04
C ALA A 95 -19.71 -0.14 -31.65
N PRO A 96 -20.51 -0.11 -32.73
CA PRO A 96 -20.99 1.14 -33.29
C PRO A 96 -21.79 1.89 -32.22
N ILE A 97 -21.37 3.11 -31.92
CA ILE A 97 -22.13 3.98 -31.03
C ILE A 97 -23.35 4.44 -31.84
N ASP A 98 -24.53 3.96 -31.47
CA ASP A 98 -25.80 4.46 -31.99
C ASP A 98 -25.97 5.91 -31.53
N PHE A 99 -25.69 6.85 -32.44
CA PHE A 99 -25.96 8.25 -32.21
C PHE A 99 -27.47 8.47 -32.19
N VAL A 100 -28.03 8.67 -30.99
CA VAL A 100 -29.42 9.13 -30.82
C VAL A 100 -29.56 10.46 -31.57
N GLN A 101 -30.40 10.48 -32.61
CA GLN A 101 -30.61 11.68 -33.40
C GLN A 101 -31.14 12.80 -32.49
N PRO A 102 -30.54 14.00 -32.49
CA PRO A 102 -31.00 15.10 -31.67
C PRO A 102 -32.40 15.52 -32.12
N ARG A 103 -33.41 15.31 -31.25
CA ARG A 103 -34.78 15.80 -31.44
C ARG A 103 -34.75 17.34 -31.50
N ARG A 104 -35.01 17.91 -32.68
CA ARG A 104 -35.25 19.36 -32.84
C ARG A 104 -36.47 19.74 -32.01
N ARG A 105 -36.25 20.43 -30.88
CA ARG A 105 -37.32 21.11 -30.15
C ARG A 105 -37.77 22.30 -30.99
N GLN A 106 -39.06 22.41 -31.28
CA GLN A 106 -39.60 23.61 -31.90
C GLN A 106 -39.47 24.78 -30.92
N PRO A 107 -39.02 25.97 -31.37
CA PRO A 107 -39.01 27.14 -30.52
C PRO A 107 -40.45 27.60 -30.31
N GLU A 108 -40.97 27.40 -29.10
CA GLU A 108 -42.14 28.15 -28.65
C GLU A 108 -41.78 29.64 -28.70
N ARG A 109 -42.58 30.43 -29.44
CA ARG A 109 -42.43 31.88 -29.48
C ARG A 109 -43.02 32.45 -28.19
N PRO A 110 -42.22 33.05 -27.29
CA PRO A 110 -42.78 33.72 -26.13
C PRO A 110 -43.54 34.99 -26.56
N ASP A 111 -44.70 35.22 -25.95
CA ASP A 111 -45.45 36.47 -26.07
C ASP A 111 -44.63 37.63 -25.46
N TYR A 112 -44.39 38.67 -26.26
CA TYR A 112 -43.46 39.77 -25.95
C TYR A 112 -44.07 40.90 -25.09
N SER A 113 -45.26 40.71 -24.49
CA SER A 113 -45.99 41.83 -23.86
C SER A 113 -45.62 42.13 -22.40
N ALA A 114 -44.69 41.39 -21.79
CA ALA A 114 -44.28 41.59 -20.38
C ALA A 114 -42.76 41.44 -20.17
N TYR A 115 -41.95 41.96 -21.10
CA TYR A 115 -40.50 41.95 -20.94
C TYR A 115 -40.05 43.05 -19.98
N GLU A 116 -39.93 42.72 -18.69
CA GLU A 116 -39.13 43.51 -17.76
C GLU A 116 -37.65 43.26 -18.07
N PRO A 117 -36.82 44.30 -18.33
CA PRO A 117 -35.42 44.09 -18.66
C PRO A 117 -34.73 43.37 -17.49
N PRO A 118 -34.12 42.20 -17.70
CA PRO A 118 -33.41 41.52 -16.64
C PRO A 118 -32.31 42.44 -16.14
N GLN A 119 -32.27 42.66 -14.82
CA GLN A 119 -31.18 43.38 -14.17
C GLN A 119 -29.86 42.75 -14.66
N LEU A 120 -29.07 43.54 -15.38
CA LEU A 120 -27.80 43.12 -15.94
C LEU A 120 -26.98 42.50 -14.81
N ALA A 121 -26.77 41.19 -14.88
CA ALA A 121 -25.91 40.49 -13.93
C ALA A 121 -24.56 41.24 -13.87
N PRO A 122 -23.99 41.44 -12.67
CA PRO A 122 -22.72 42.15 -12.54
C PRO A 122 -21.70 41.52 -13.48
N TYR A 123 -21.06 42.38 -14.27
CA TYR A 123 -20.15 42.03 -15.36
C TYR A 123 -19.21 40.89 -14.92
N ALA A 124 -19.47 39.69 -15.43
CA ALA A 124 -18.60 38.56 -15.17
C ALA A 124 -17.24 38.86 -15.82
N PRO A 125 -16.12 38.74 -15.10
CA PRO A 125 -14.82 38.98 -15.70
C PRO A 125 -14.63 38.05 -16.91
N PRO A 126 -13.94 38.51 -17.96
CA PRO A 126 -13.72 37.71 -19.16
C PRO A 126 -13.10 36.37 -18.78
N ALA A 127 -13.63 35.29 -19.36
CA ALA A 127 -13.16 33.95 -19.06
C ALA A 127 -11.66 33.84 -19.34
N GLU A 128 -10.89 33.40 -18.34
CA GLU A 128 -9.45 33.17 -18.48
C GLU A 128 -9.18 32.30 -19.73
N THR A 129 -8.26 32.74 -20.58
CA THR A 129 -7.86 31.99 -21.76
C THR A 129 -7.30 30.62 -21.37
N ARG A 130 -7.37 29.65 -22.29
CA ARG A 130 -6.85 28.29 -22.04
C ARG A 130 -5.36 28.30 -21.67
N GLU A 131 -4.62 29.27 -22.20
CA GLU A 131 -3.19 29.48 -21.92
C GLU A 131 -2.98 30.03 -20.51
N ALA A 132 -3.73 31.06 -20.10
CA ALA A 132 -3.68 31.60 -18.74
C ALA A 132 -4.03 30.54 -17.68
N LYS A 133 -5.00 29.65 -17.97
CA LYS A 133 -5.32 28.52 -17.08
C LYS A 133 -4.20 27.49 -16.99
N LYS A 134 -3.47 27.24 -18.09
CA LYS A 134 -2.32 26.32 -18.09
C LYS A 134 -1.17 26.91 -17.28
N GLU A 135 -0.86 28.18 -17.49
CA GLU A 135 0.19 28.90 -16.78
C GLU A 135 -0.10 28.93 -15.28
N ARG A 136 -1.32 29.30 -14.88
CA ARG A 136 -1.77 29.26 -13.49
C ARG A 136 -1.63 27.87 -12.85
N LEU A 137 -1.95 26.80 -13.58
CA LEU A 137 -1.78 25.43 -13.08
C LEU A 137 -0.30 25.03 -12.98
N GLN A 138 0.54 25.46 -13.92
CA GLN A 138 1.97 25.24 -13.86
C GLN A 138 2.59 25.96 -12.66
N ASP A 139 2.22 27.21 -12.43
CA ASP A 139 2.69 28.00 -11.29
C ASP A 139 2.23 27.39 -9.97
N ARG A 140 0.98 26.93 -9.89
CA ARG A 140 0.46 26.24 -8.71
C ARG A 140 1.19 24.93 -8.43
N LEU A 141 1.58 24.18 -9.46
CA LEU A 141 2.37 22.96 -9.30
C LEU A 141 3.81 23.27 -8.89
N ALA A 142 4.38 24.36 -9.40
CA ALA A 142 5.76 24.77 -9.11
C ALA A 142 5.92 25.37 -7.71
N TYR A 143 4.95 26.18 -7.26
CA TYR A 143 5.07 27.04 -6.08
C TYR A 143 3.97 26.85 -5.03
N GLY A 144 2.98 25.99 -5.28
CA GLY A 144 1.81 25.81 -4.41
C GLY A 144 0.82 26.98 -4.50
N ASP A 145 -0.02 27.15 -3.47
CA ASP A 145 -1.00 28.25 -3.37
C ASP A 145 -0.38 29.55 -2.80
N ALA A 146 0.95 29.63 -2.72
CA ALA A 146 1.64 30.82 -2.23
C ALA A 146 1.70 31.91 -3.33
N PRO A 147 1.43 33.18 -3.02
CA PRO A 147 1.47 34.26 -4.00
C PRO A 147 2.90 34.46 -4.54
N ALA A 148 3.02 34.55 -5.86
CA ALA A 148 4.29 34.64 -6.61
C ALA A 148 5.23 35.80 -6.18
N ALA A 149 4.72 36.76 -5.41
CA ALA A 149 5.48 37.89 -4.87
C ALA A 149 6.62 37.49 -3.91
N HIS A 150 6.67 36.25 -3.41
CA HIS A 150 7.76 35.75 -2.56
C HIS A 150 8.83 34.93 -3.31
N ALA A 151 8.78 34.86 -4.65
CA ALA A 151 9.65 33.99 -5.45
C ALA A 151 11.14 34.43 -5.55
N PHE A 152 11.50 35.62 -5.06
CA PHE A 152 12.87 36.15 -5.12
C PHE A 152 13.59 36.25 -3.77
N ALA A 153 13.10 35.61 -2.72
CA ALA A 153 13.98 35.33 -1.59
C ALA A 153 15.06 34.33 -2.08
N PRO A 154 16.37 34.61 -1.92
CA PRO A 154 17.41 33.65 -2.28
C PRO A 154 17.09 32.36 -1.56
N ARG A 155 16.75 31.34 -2.34
CA ARG A 155 16.36 30.02 -1.85
C ARG A 155 17.58 29.48 -1.13
N VAL A 156 17.63 29.65 0.19
CA VAL A 156 18.57 28.90 1.03
C VAL A 156 18.33 27.45 0.62
N PRO A 157 19.32 26.76 0.03
CA PRO A 157 19.13 25.37 -0.35
C PRO A 157 18.63 24.67 0.92
N PRO A 158 17.50 23.93 0.86
CA PRO A 158 16.96 23.27 2.05
C PRO A 158 18.13 22.50 2.66
N ALA A 159 18.48 22.87 3.90
CA ALA A 159 19.67 22.39 4.58
C ALA A 159 19.68 20.87 4.50
N GLY A 160 20.52 20.33 3.62
CA GLY A 160 20.64 18.92 3.32
C GLY A 160 19.32 18.22 3.03
N THR A 161 19.10 17.83 1.78
CA THR A 161 18.51 16.49 1.59
C THR A 161 19.51 15.54 2.27
N GLN A 162 19.30 15.26 3.56
CA GLN A 162 20.10 14.31 4.30
C GLN A 162 19.96 13.03 3.50
N ALA A 163 21.01 12.67 2.77
CA ALA A 163 21.08 11.43 2.05
C ALA A 163 20.66 10.38 3.08
N ARG A 164 19.53 9.69 2.84
CA ARG A 164 19.02 8.68 3.76
C ARG A 164 20.15 7.68 3.96
N VAL A 165 20.89 7.84 5.06
CA VAL A 165 21.97 6.92 5.42
C VAL A 165 21.25 5.61 5.63
N LYS A 166 21.52 4.65 4.77
CA LYS A 166 20.94 3.32 4.90
C LYS A 166 21.40 2.83 6.28
N PRO A 167 20.47 2.41 7.16
CA PRO A 167 20.85 1.93 8.47
C PRO A 167 21.85 0.79 8.29
N SER A 168 22.88 0.77 9.12
CA SER A 168 23.85 -0.33 9.10
C SER A 168 23.12 -1.65 9.37
N GLU A 169 23.69 -2.76 8.92
CA GLU A 169 23.12 -4.09 9.14
C GLU A 169 22.87 -4.34 10.64
N VAL A 170 23.79 -3.91 11.49
CA VAL A 170 23.66 -3.96 12.96
C VAL A 170 22.45 -3.17 13.46
N GLN A 171 22.21 -1.96 12.93
CA GLN A 171 21.03 -1.16 13.30
C GLN A 171 19.72 -1.82 12.85
N GLN A 172 19.73 -2.50 11.70
CA GLN A 172 18.55 -3.24 11.22
C GLN A 172 18.25 -4.43 12.13
N VAL A 173 19.26 -5.22 12.51
CA VAL A 173 19.10 -6.36 13.41
C VAL A 173 18.66 -5.92 14.82
N ALA A 174 19.22 -4.81 15.32
CA ALA A 174 18.78 -4.23 16.58
C ALA A 174 17.30 -3.80 16.53
N ALA A 175 16.89 -3.12 15.46
CA ALA A 175 15.50 -2.70 15.27
C ALA A 175 14.54 -3.91 15.19
N LEU A 176 14.94 -4.98 14.49
CA LEU A 176 14.17 -6.24 14.44
C LEU A 176 14.07 -6.89 15.82
N THR A 177 15.14 -6.89 16.60
CA THR A 177 15.14 -7.45 17.97
C THR A 177 14.15 -6.69 18.86
N THR A 178 14.16 -5.35 18.81
CA THR A 178 13.18 -4.52 19.54
C THR A 178 11.75 -4.80 19.08
N SER A 179 11.50 -4.89 17.77
CA SER A 179 10.18 -5.21 17.22
C SER A 179 9.65 -6.55 17.72
N ILE A 180 10.49 -7.60 17.74
CA ILE A 180 10.08 -8.93 18.21
C ILE A 180 9.82 -8.94 19.71
N SER A 181 10.61 -8.20 20.52
CA SER A 181 10.32 -8.07 21.95
C SER A 181 8.96 -7.42 22.21
N THR A 182 8.64 -6.33 21.49
CA THR A 182 7.35 -5.66 21.60
C THR A 182 6.20 -6.61 21.22
N GLU A 183 6.34 -7.36 20.13
CA GLU A 183 5.35 -8.37 19.72
C GLU A 183 5.11 -9.49 20.74
N ILE A 184 6.12 -9.85 21.54
CA ILE A 184 5.97 -10.84 22.62
C ILE A 184 5.18 -10.24 23.77
N ASP A 185 5.46 -8.99 24.13
CA ASP A 185 4.78 -8.29 25.22
C ASP A 185 3.31 -8.00 24.86
N GLU A 186 3.02 -7.53 23.64
CA GLU A 186 1.65 -7.36 23.13
C GLU A 186 0.84 -8.67 23.20
N ARG A 187 1.44 -9.81 22.88
CA ARG A 187 0.79 -11.12 22.97
C ARG A 187 0.50 -11.54 24.42
N ARG A 188 1.38 -11.19 25.35
CA ARG A 188 1.18 -11.44 26.78
C ARG A 188 0.06 -10.56 27.34
N GLU A 189 0.06 -9.28 26.97
CA GLU A 189 -1.00 -8.33 27.32
C GLU A 189 -2.35 -8.80 26.77
N PHE A 190 -2.40 -9.24 25.51
CA PHE A 190 -3.61 -9.82 24.93
C PHE A 190 -4.14 -11.01 25.72
N LEU A 191 -3.27 -11.95 26.15
CA LEU A 191 -3.71 -13.07 26.99
C LEU A 191 -4.20 -12.61 28.37
N ALA A 192 -3.58 -11.58 28.95
CA ALA A 192 -4.03 -11.01 30.21
C ALA A 192 -5.41 -10.34 30.07
N GLU A 193 -5.63 -9.57 29.01
CA GLU A 193 -6.93 -8.95 28.68
C GLU A 193 -8.01 -10.01 28.44
N MET A 194 -7.71 -11.05 27.66
CA MET A 194 -8.66 -12.16 27.44
C MET A 194 -8.89 -12.97 28.72
N GLY A 195 -7.90 -13.05 29.60
CA GLY A 195 -8.03 -13.65 30.93
C GLY A 195 -9.01 -12.89 31.82
N ALA A 196 -8.90 -11.55 31.84
CA ALA A 196 -9.83 -10.68 32.55
C ALA A 196 -11.28 -10.82 32.05
N LEU A 197 -11.47 -11.16 30.77
CA LEU A 197 -12.79 -11.43 30.17
C LEU A 197 -13.25 -12.89 30.31
N GLY A 198 -12.47 -13.78 30.93
CA GLY A 198 -12.78 -15.20 31.06
C GLY A 198 -12.70 -16.00 29.74
N LYS A 199 -12.04 -15.44 28.72
CA LYS A 199 -11.88 -16.05 27.38
C LYS A 199 -10.47 -16.55 27.08
N ALA A 200 -9.53 -16.47 28.03
CA ALA A 200 -8.14 -16.86 27.82
C ALA A 200 -7.97 -18.30 27.28
N ALA A 201 -8.74 -19.26 27.80
CA ALA A 201 -8.62 -20.67 27.42
C ALA A 201 -8.81 -20.93 25.92
N GLN A 202 -9.59 -20.08 25.22
CA GLN A 202 -9.81 -20.21 23.77
C GLN A 202 -8.57 -19.83 22.95
N TYR A 203 -7.73 -18.94 23.46
CA TYR A 203 -6.59 -18.36 22.74
C TYR A 203 -5.23 -18.80 23.31
N GLU A 204 -5.19 -19.35 24.52
CA GLU A 204 -3.96 -19.66 25.26
C GLU A 204 -3.00 -20.54 24.47
N ALA A 205 -3.48 -21.66 23.89
CA ALA A 205 -2.64 -22.58 23.14
C ALA A 205 -2.02 -21.92 21.90
N GLN A 206 -2.83 -21.18 21.14
CA GLN A 206 -2.35 -20.50 19.93
C GLN A 206 -1.33 -19.40 20.27
N ILE A 207 -1.67 -18.50 21.19
CA ILE A 207 -0.80 -17.37 21.52
C ILE A 207 0.51 -17.84 22.17
N ARG A 208 0.48 -18.90 22.99
CA ARG A 208 1.72 -19.50 23.52
C ARG A 208 2.60 -20.08 22.41
N ALA A 209 2.02 -20.72 21.40
CA ALA A 209 2.77 -21.20 20.26
C ALA A 209 3.42 -20.04 19.47
N GLU A 210 2.69 -18.95 19.25
CA GLU A 210 3.23 -17.76 18.59
C GLU A 210 4.36 -17.11 19.41
N ILE A 211 4.20 -16.98 20.73
CA ILE A 211 5.25 -16.49 21.62
C ILE A 211 6.50 -17.38 21.53
N ALA A 212 6.34 -18.70 21.52
CA ALA A 212 7.46 -19.63 21.41
C ALA A 212 8.22 -19.45 20.08
N VAL A 213 7.51 -19.27 18.96
CA VAL A 213 8.12 -18.98 17.65
C VAL A 213 8.92 -17.68 17.69
N ARG A 214 8.35 -16.60 18.25
CA ARG A 214 9.05 -15.31 18.38
C ARG A 214 10.27 -15.38 19.29
N GLN A 215 10.20 -16.14 20.38
CA GLN A 215 11.36 -16.38 21.26
C GLN A 215 12.49 -17.12 20.54
N GLN A 216 12.17 -18.10 19.68
CA GLN A 216 13.17 -18.79 18.86
C GLN A 216 13.80 -17.84 17.84
N GLU A 217 13.00 -16.97 17.21
CA GLU A 217 13.49 -15.96 16.27
C GLU A 217 14.43 -14.96 16.96
N LEU A 218 14.07 -14.49 18.15
CA LEU A 218 14.88 -13.60 18.97
C LEU A 218 16.22 -14.25 19.35
N LYS A 219 16.22 -15.52 19.77
CA LYS A 219 17.45 -16.28 20.03
C LYS A 219 18.34 -16.38 18.79
N ARG A 220 17.75 -16.58 17.60
CA ARG A 220 18.47 -16.64 16.33
C ARG A 220 19.12 -15.31 15.99
N LEU A 221 18.42 -14.18 16.16
CA LEU A 221 18.98 -12.84 15.92
C LEU A 221 20.11 -12.53 16.91
N GLN A 222 19.97 -12.88 18.18
CA GLN A 222 21.03 -12.72 19.18
C GLN A 222 22.28 -13.53 18.84
N ALA A 223 22.11 -14.77 18.35
CA ALA A 223 23.22 -15.60 17.89
C ALA A 223 23.94 -14.97 16.68
N LEU A 224 23.18 -14.38 15.75
CA LEU A 224 23.75 -13.65 14.61
C LEU A 224 24.50 -12.39 15.03
N MET A 225 23.95 -11.59 15.96
CA MET A 225 24.65 -10.42 16.51
C MET A 225 25.96 -10.84 17.18
N ARG A 226 25.91 -11.88 18.03
CA ARG A 226 27.11 -12.40 18.71
C ARG A 226 28.16 -12.92 17.72
N ALA A 227 27.73 -13.54 16.62
CA ALA A 227 28.64 -14.00 15.56
C ALA A 227 29.24 -12.83 14.78
N ALA A 228 28.47 -11.76 14.52
CA ALA A 228 28.95 -10.55 13.86
C ALA A 228 29.94 -9.77 14.74
N ASP A 229 29.67 -9.66 16.04
CA ASP A 229 30.55 -9.00 17.01
C ASP A 229 31.79 -9.85 17.34
N GLY A 230 31.65 -11.18 17.26
CA GLY A 230 32.67 -12.17 17.62
C GLY A 230 33.49 -12.74 16.45
N GLY A 231 33.28 -12.27 15.22
CA GLY A 231 33.93 -12.75 13.99
C GLY A 231 35.45 -12.53 13.87
N GLY A 232 36.16 -12.31 14.98
CA GLY A 232 37.62 -12.16 15.04
C GLY A 232 38.35 -13.16 15.94
N ALA A 233 37.69 -13.85 16.88
CA ALA A 233 38.37 -14.77 17.76
C ALA A 233 37.38 -15.69 18.48
N VAL A 234 37.25 -16.94 18.00
CA VAL A 234 37.22 -18.20 18.78
C VAL A 234 36.73 -19.26 17.80
N GLY A 235 37.61 -19.62 16.86
CA GLY A 235 37.61 -20.98 16.34
C GLY A 235 38.41 -21.84 17.31
N ALA A 236 37.88 -23.02 17.62
CA ALA A 236 38.55 -24.14 18.30
C ALA A 236 38.70 -24.08 19.84
N ALA A 237 37.60 -24.37 20.54
CA ALA A 237 37.52 -25.12 21.81
C ALA A 237 36.06 -25.00 22.26
N ASP A 238 35.31 -26.00 22.68
CA ASP A 238 35.65 -27.29 23.23
C ASP A 238 34.36 -28.11 23.11
N GLY A 239 34.42 -29.23 22.41
CA GLY A 239 33.37 -30.23 22.42
C GLY A 239 33.41 -30.99 23.74
N ARG A 240 33.04 -30.32 24.83
CA ARG A 240 32.77 -30.99 26.10
C ARG A 240 31.28 -31.25 26.21
N ASP A 241 30.96 -32.50 25.89
CA ASP A 241 29.82 -33.24 26.42
C ASP A 241 29.73 -33.02 27.95
N VAL A 242 29.01 -31.98 28.36
CA VAL A 242 28.56 -31.85 29.74
C VAL A 242 27.32 -32.74 29.84
N ALA A 243 27.59 -33.98 30.24
CA ALA A 243 26.61 -34.94 30.70
C ALA A 243 25.56 -34.23 31.56
N SER A 244 24.30 -34.30 31.12
CA SER A 244 23.17 -33.80 31.88
C SER A 244 23.13 -34.53 33.22
N PRO A 245 23.18 -33.82 34.37
CA PRO A 245 22.85 -34.44 35.64
C PRO A 245 21.40 -34.89 35.59
N GLU A 246 21.17 -36.17 35.87
CA GLU A 246 19.83 -36.75 35.97
C GLU A 246 18.98 -35.92 36.94
N PRO A 247 17.70 -35.67 36.61
CA PRO A 247 16.79 -35.05 37.57
C PRO A 247 16.54 -36.04 38.71
N GLU A 248 17.05 -35.72 39.90
CA GLU A 248 16.64 -36.33 41.16
C GLU A 248 15.12 -36.19 41.28
N VAL A 249 14.42 -37.32 41.17
CA VAL A 249 12.99 -37.42 41.38
C VAL A 249 12.78 -37.37 42.89
N ASP A 250 12.49 -36.18 43.42
CA ASP A 250 12.03 -36.02 44.79
C ASP A 250 10.59 -36.55 44.90
N ASP A 251 10.48 -37.82 45.28
CA ASP A 251 9.23 -38.52 45.64
C ASP A 251 8.78 -38.04 47.04
N GLY A 252 8.46 -36.76 47.12
CA GLY A 252 8.16 -36.02 48.34
C GLY A 252 6.67 -35.99 48.68
N SER A 253 6.19 -37.10 49.25
CA SER A 253 5.32 -37.11 50.44
C SER A 253 3.94 -36.42 50.40
N GLN A 254 2.94 -37.26 50.17
CA GLN A 254 1.60 -37.37 50.78
C GLN A 254 0.85 -36.16 51.37
N PRO A 255 -0.46 -36.00 51.06
CA PRO A 255 -1.36 -35.11 51.78
C PRO A 255 -1.82 -35.73 53.11
N GLN A 256 -1.57 -35.03 54.24
CA GLN A 256 -2.31 -35.29 55.48
C GLN A 256 -3.60 -34.47 55.47
N ALA A 257 -4.72 -35.19 55.62
CA ALA A 257 -6.04 -34.66 55.84
C ALA A 257 -6.19 -34.11 57.27
N ALA A 258 -6.91 -33.00 57.40
CA ALA A 258 -7.65 -32.61 58.59
C ALA A 258 -8.96 -31.94 58.16
#